data_AF-A0A7K2XKY6-F1
#
_entry.id   AF-A0A7K2XKY6-F1
#
_cell.length_a   1.000
_cell.length_b   1.000
_cell.length_c   1.000
_cell.angle_alpha   90.00
_cell.angle_beta   90.00
_cell.angle_gamma   90.00
#
_symmetry.space_group_name_H-M   'P 1'
#
loop_
_entity.id
_entity.type
_entity.pdbx_description
1 polymer ?
#
loop_
_entity_poly.entity_id
_entity_poly.type
_entity_poly.pdbx_seq_one_letter_code
_entity_poly.pdbx_strand_id
1 'polypeptide(L)' 'FVPDEIVDRFCLLGPAEAHLEKLRHLRDLGVDQFAIYDMHDNREGTIDAYGTHITPSFH' A
#
# COMPACT_ATOMS: atom_id res chain seq x y z
N PHE A 1 21.16 0.56 -6.09
CA PHE A 1 20.48 -0.52 -5.36
C PHE A 1 19.98 0.05 -4.04
N VAL A 2 18.71 -0.13 -3.72
CA VAL A 2 18.13 0.29 -2.42
C VAL A 2 18.02 -0.97 -1.55
N PRO A 3 18.54 -1.00 -0.32
CA PRO A 3 18.48 -2.18 0.54
C PRO A 3 17.05 -2.59 0.89
N ASP A 4 16.83 -3.89 1.08
CA ASP A 4 15.52 -4.46 1.41
C ASP A 4 14.90 -3.84 2.67
N GLU A 5 15.71 -3.54 3.69
CA GLU A 5 15.23 -2.87 4.92
C GLU A 5 14.69 -1.45 4.68
N ILE A 6 15.19 -0.76 3.67
CA ILE A 6 14.70 0.57 3.28
C ILE A 6 13.42 0.40 2.47
N VAL A 7 13.37 -0.58 1.57
CA VAL A 7 12.16 -0.90 0.80
C VAL A 7 11.02 -1.31 1.73
N ASP A 8 11.26 -2.21 2.67
CA ASP A 8 10.26 -2.71 3.61
C ASP A 8 9.69 -1.59 4.49
N ARG A 9 10.54 -0.65 4.93
CA ARG A 9 10.08 0.49 5.73
C ARG A 9 9.28 1.50 4.92
N PHE A 10 9.79 1.90 3.76
CA PHE A 10 9.28 3.08 3.05
C PHE A 10 8.39 2.78 1.84
N CYS A 11 8.30 1.54 1.38
CA CYS A 11 7.50 1.17 0.22
C CYS A 11 6.30 0.28 0.59
N LEU A 12 5.30 0.28 -0.29
CA LEU A 12 4.18 -0.66 -0.31
C LEU A 12 4.28 -1.40 -1.63
N LEU A 13 4.66 -2.68 -1.59
CA LEU A 13 4.92 -3.50 -2.76
C LEU A 13 4.37 -4.92 -2.56
N GLY A 14 4.14 -5.62 -3.66
CA GLY A 14 3.68 -7.00 -3.67
C GLY A 14 2.18 -7.11 -3.98
N PRO A 15 1.56 -8.25 -3.63
CA PRO A 15 0.14 -8.48 -3.88
C PRO A 15 -0.73 -7.67 -2.91
N ALA A 16 -2.04 -7.63 -3.16
CA ALA A 16 -2.99 -6.84 -2.38
C ALA A 16 -2.97 -7.18 -0.89
N GLU A 17 -2.74 -8.44 -0.53
CA GLU A 17 -2.68 -8.92 0.85
C GLU A 17 -1.51 -8.29 1.63
N ALA A 18 -0.35 -8.12 0.99
CA ALA A 18 0.82 -7.50 1.62
C ALA A 18 0.56 -6.01 1.91
N HIS A 19 -0.15 -5.34 1.00
CA HIS A 19 -0.57 -3.95 1.19
C HIS A 19 -1.56 -3.85 2.36
N LEU A 20 -2.56 -4.74 2.41
CA LEU A 20 -3.55 -4.78 3.48
C LEU A 20 -2.91 -5.03 4.85
N GLU A 21 -1.97 -5.97 4.95
CA GLU A 21 -1.26 -6.26 6.20
C GLU A 21 -0.55 -5.01 6.74
N LYS A 22 0.25 -4.35 5.89
CA LYS A 22 0.98 -3.15 6.28
C LYS A 22 0.05 -1.98 6.63
N LEU A 23 -0.99 -1.74 5.82
CA LEU A 23 -1.96 -0.67 6.09
C LEU A 23 -2.72 -0.92 7.40
N ARG A 24 -3.13 -2.17 7.69
CA ARG A 24 -3.80 -2.52 8.95
C ARG A 24 -2.87 -2.33 10.15
N HIS A 25 -1.61 -2.75 10.03
CA HIS A 25 -0.62 -2.52 11.08
C HIS A 25 -0.46 -1.03 11.39
N LEU A 26 -0.35 -0.17 10.37
CA LEU A 26 -0.25 1.28 10.55
C LEU A 26 -1.53 1.87 11.16
N ARG A 27 -2.70 1.37 10.76
CA ARG A 27 -3.98 1.78 11.35
C ARG A 27 -4.08 1.41 12.83
N ASP A 28 -3.62 0.23 13.22
CA ASP A 28 -3.62 -0.21 14.62
C ASP A 28 -2.68 0.64 15.49
N LEU A 29 -1.70 1.33 14.88
CA LEU A 29 -0.85 2.34 15.51
C LEU A 29 -1.50 3.74 15.56
N GLY A 30 -2.73 3.89 15.04
CA GLY A 30 -3.52 5.12 15.10
C GLY A 30 -3.52 5.97 13.82
N VAL A 31 -3.00 5.45 12.70
CA VAL A 31 -3.09 6.16 11.41
C VAL A 31 -4.52 6.08 10.87
N ASP A 32 -5.11 7.23 10.55
CA ASP A 32 -6.49 7.37 10.09
C ASP A 32 -6.60 7.75 8.60
N GLN A 33 -5.56 8.37 8.04
CA GLN A 33 -5.50 8.77 6.64
C GLN A 33 -4.23 8.24 5.96
N PHE A 34 -4.40 7.62 4.80
CA PHE A 34 -3.31 7.16 3.94
C PHE A 34 -3.30 7.92 2.63
N ALA A 35 -2.15 8.51 2.29
CA ALA A 35 -1.88 9.09 0.98
C ALA A 35 -0.83 8.23 0.27
N ILE A 36 -1.18 7.67 -0.89
CA ILE A 36 -0.29 6.79 -1.65
C ILE A 36 0.46 7.61 -2.70
N TYR A 37 1.78 7.53 -2.68
CA TYR A 37 2.64 8.11 -3.72
C TYR A 37 2.83 7.11 -4.86
N ASP A 38 1.96 7.22 -5.87
CA ASP A 38 1.94 6.31 -7.02
C ASP A 38 2.74 6.88 -8.21
N MET A 39 4.03 6.54 -8.25
CA MET A 39 4.97 6.96 -9.28
C MET A 39 5.64 5.75 -9.95
N HIS A 40 4.90 5.07 -10.81
CA HIS A 40 5.43 4.11 -11.77
C HIS A 40 4.71 4.23 -13.13
N ASP A 41 4.95 3.30 -14.05
CA ASP A 41 4.43 3.28 -15.41
C ASP A 41 2.93 2.95 -15.52
N ASN A 42 2.43 2.02 -14.71
CA ASN A 42 1.04 1.53 -14.72
C ASN A 42 0.18 2.07 -13.55
N ARG A 43 0.05 3.39 -13.47
CA ARG A 43 -0.66 4.08 -12.37
C ARG A 43 -2.15 3.77 -12.36
N GLU A 44 -2.82 3.83 -13.51
CA GLU A 44 -4.26 3.55 -13.62
C GLU A 44 -4.61 2.13 -13.17
N GLY A 45 -3.82 1.13 -13.57
CA GLY A 45 -4.02 -0.24 -13.12
C GLY A 45 -3.84 -0.41 -11.61
N THR A 46 -2.89 0.31 -11.00
CA THR A 46 -2.72 0.33 -9.54
C THR A 46 -3.91 0.98 -8.85
N ILE A 47 -4.43 2.09 -9.38
CA ILE A 47 -5.61 2.77 -8.84
C ILE A 47 -6.84 1.84 -8.90
N ASP A 48 -7.07 1.17 -10.03
CA ASP A 48 -8.18 0.23 -10.20
C ASP A 48 -8.06 -0.96 -9.26
N ALA A 49 -6.85 -1.50 -9.08
CA ALA A 49 -6.58 -2.59 -8.14
C ALA A 49 -6.86 -2.15 -6.69
N TYR A 50 -6.49 -0.93 -6.30
CA TYR A 50 -6.82 -0.39 -4.98
C TYR A 50 -8.33 -0.22 -4.79
N GLY A 51 -9.03 0.32 -5.79
CA GLY A 51 -10.48 0.46 -5.76
C GLY A 51 -11.23 -0.87 -5.66
N THR A 52 -10.68 -1.94 -6.24
CA THR A 52 -11.31 -3.26 -6.29
C THR A 52 -10.96 -4.13 -5.07
N HIS A 53 -9.70 -4.13 -4.64
CA HIS A 53 -9.19 -5.11 -3.68
C HIS A 53 -8.84 -4.51 -2.31
N ILE A 54 -8.35 -3.27 -2.28
CA ILE A 54 -7.81 -2.66 -1.05
C ILE A 54 -8.89 -1.88 -0.31
N THR A 55 -9.42 -0.82 -0.92
CA THR A 55 -10.37 0.12 -0.29
C THR A 55 -11.62 -0.59 0.25
N PRO A 56 -12.28 -1.52 -0.48
CA PRO A 56 -13.45 -2.23 0.04
C PRO A 56 -13.13 -3.12 1.26
N SER A 57 -11.90 -3.63 1.33
CA SER A 57 -11.39 -4.49 2.42
C SER A 57 -10.86 -3.70 3.62
N PHE A 58 -10.84 -2.37 3.52
CA PHE A 58 -10.26 -1.44 4.49
C PHE A 58 -11.31 -0.56 5.22
N HIS A 59 -12.60 -0.84 5.00
CA HIS A 59 -13.71 -0.32 5.80
C HIS A 59 -13.92 -1.08 7.10
#